data_AF-A0AAU4ZMU5-F1
#
_entry.id   AF-A0AAU4ZMU5-F1
#
_cell.length_a   1.000
_cell.length_b   1.000
_cell.length_c   1.000
_cell.angle_alpha   90.00
_cell.angle_beta   90.00
_cell.angle_gamma   90.00
#
_symmetry.space_group_name_H-M   'P 1'
#
loop_
_entity.id
_entity.type
_entity.pdbx_description
1 polymer ?
#
loop_
_entity_poly.entity_id
_entity_poly.type
_entity_poly.pdbx_seq_one_letter_code
_entity_poly.pdbx_strand_id
1 'polypeptide(L)'
;MKGKTISLARDFSKTVIVLDTGDAAAEEELEQAELLHLVVHEYGHALIGRLRAAADTRPPKTTRPKTPEEVAAIWAYEAADEFRCDLFSNALLGQCITVTPGSGGESRRFTLADLLGEGYRDAFTGLLDDVHPGWADLVHAYQTHQVGLDEMYEGLLLGTGAMLKLIAHAAAVEEAGGNAPLLTGYADHPAVQRLLGPVWAPIREVLDTTPTLLPLADFAAGDRAIQDCGQHIVAMWASFGVTGRLTADDQLHVSVS
;
A
#
# COMPACT_ATOMS: atom_id res chain seq x y z
N MET A 1 -0.14 -14.41 8.67
CA MET A 1 -1.63 -14.35 8.61
C MET A 1 -2.06 -13.31 7.56
N LYS A 2 -3.29 -13.33 7.01
CA LYS A 2 -3.79 -12.30 6.07
C LYS A 2 -5.17 -11.79 6.45
N GLY A 3 -5.37 -10.48 6.39
CA GLY A 3 -6.67 -9.84 6.56
C GLY A 3 -7.27 -9.37 5.24
N LYS A 4 -8.60 -9.23 5.20
CA LYS A 4 -9.28 -8.44 4.18
C LYS A 4 -10.58 -7.82 4.66
N THR A 5 -10.69 -6.51 4.47
CA THR A 5 -11.93 -5.76 4.65
C THR A 5 -12.77 -5.76 3.37
N ILE A 6 -14.00 -6.25 3.47
CA ILE A 6 -14.98 -6.32 2.38
C ILE A 6 -16.20 -5.48 2.73
N SER A 7 -16.39 -4.38 2.00
CA SER A 7 -17.55 -3.52 2.16
C SER A 7 -18.79 -4.17 1.52
N LEU A 8 -19.83 -4.45 2.33
CA LEU A 8 -21.12 -4.95 1.84
C LEU A 8 -22.07 -3.82 1.43
N ALA A 9 -21.87 -2.62 1.95
CA ALA A 9 -22.57 -1.39 1.57
C ALA A 9 -21.59 -0.37 0.98
N ARG A 10 -22.05 0.53 0.10
CA ARG A 10 -21.16 1.53 -0.53
C ARG A 10 -20.61 2.56 0.46
N ASP A 11 -21.30 2.78 1.56
CA ASP A 11 -20.94 3.72 2.62
C ASP A 11 -20.13 3.06 3.76
N PHE A 12 -19.74 1.79 3.61
CA PHE A 12 -19.08 1.00 4.66
C PHE A 12 -19.88 0.94 5.98
N SER A 13 -21.21 1.18 5.94
CA SER A 13 -22.10 0.95 7.10
C SER A 13 -22.25 -0.54 7.44
N LYS A 14 -21.96 -1.41 6.47
CA LYS A 14 -21.89 -2.86 6.61
C LYS A 14 -20.60 -3.36 5.98
N THR A 15 -19.78 -4.03 6.77
CA THR A 15 -18.45 -4.48 6.39
C THR A 15 -18.21 -5.86 7.00
N VAL A 16 -17.55 -6.73 6.26
CA VAL A 16 -17.07 -8.03 6.72
C VAL A 16 -15.55 -7.98 6.71
N ILE A 17 -14.93 -8.36 7.83
CA ILE A 17 -13.49 -8.55 7.92
C ILE A 17 -13.25 -10.06 7.88
N VAL A 18 -12.50 -10.50 6.88
CA VAL A 18 -12.08 -11.89 6.73
C VAL A 18 -10.64 -12.01 7.20
N LEU A 19 -10.35 -12.97 8.07
CA LEU A 19 -9.01 -13.23 8.57
C LEU A 19 -8.64 -14.67 8.19
N ASP A 20 -7.51 -14.82 7.51
CA ASP A 20 -6.90 -16.10 7.20
C ASP A 20 -5.72 -16.33 8.15
N THR A 21 -5.97 -17.17 9.15
CA THR A 21 -5.04 -17.54 10.23
C THR A 21 -4.10 -18.68 9.87
N GLY A 22 -4.17 -19.24 8.65
CA GLY A 22 -3.42 -20.46 8.32
C GLY A 22 -3.86 -21.69 9.12
N ASP A 23 -3.10 -22.78 9.01
CA ASP A 23 -3.33 -24.01 9.80
C ASP A 23 -2.92 -23.74 11.26
N ALA A 24 -3.92 -23.45 12.09
CA ALA A 24 -3.80 -23.01 13.49
C ALA A 24 -3.30 -24.10 14.44
N ALA A 25 -2.03 -24.50 14.28
CA ALA A 25 -1.38 -25.49 15.11
C ALA A 25 0.10 -25.14 15.44
N ALA A 26 0.40 -23.94 15.95
CA ALA A 26 1.63 -23.68 16.74
C ALA A 26 1.67 -22.31 17.48
N GLU A 27 1.56 -22.36 18.82
CA GLU A 27 2.08 -21.41 19.85
C GLU A 27 1.44 -20.01 20.08
N GLU A 28 1.20 -19.71 21.37
CA GLU A 28 -0.01 -19.06 21.89
C GLU A 28 0.01 -17.54 22.20
N GLU A 29 1.11 -16.77 21.98
CA GLU A 29 1.15 -15.34 22.34
C GLU A 29 1.53 -14.38 21.18
N LEU A 30 2.53 -14.71 20.36
CA LEU A 30 2.87 -13.96 19.15
C LEU A 30 1.71 -13.98 18.14
N GLU A 31 0.98 -15.11 18.05
CA GLU A 31 -0.24 -15.22 17.25
C GLU A 31 -1.35 -14.25 17.70
N GLN A 32 -1.45 -13.93 19.00
CA GLN A 32 -2.50 -13.03 19.51
C GLN A 32 -2.19 -11.56 19.19
N ALA A 33 -0.92 -11.15 19.30
CA ALA A 33 -0.50 -9.81 18.90
C ALA A 33 -0.64 -9.61 17.38
N GLU A 34 -0.29 -10.63 16.57
CA GLU A 34 -0.51 -10.61 15.12
C GLU A 34 -2.00 -10.57 14.77
N LEU A 35 -2.83 -11.37 15.45
CA LEU A 35 -4.28 -11.34 15.24
C LEU A 35 -4.88 -9.99 15.62
N LEU A 36 -4.49 -9.42 16.77
CA LEU A 36 -4.97 -8.12 17.21
C LEU A 36 -4.53 -7.01 16.24
N HIS A 37 -3.26 -7.03 15.80
CA HIS A 37 -2.75 -6.16 14.75
C HIS A 37 -3.66 -6.20 13.52
N LEU A 38 -3.92 -7.40 12.98
CA LEU A 38 -4.73 -7.58 11.77
C LEU A 38 -6.17 -7.14 11.95
N VAL A 39 -6.82 -7.48 13.06
CA VAL A 39 -8.19 -7.02 13.35
C VAL A 39 -8.26 -5.48 13.33
N VAL A 40 -7.28 -4.83 13.95
CA VAL A 40 -7.28 -3.37 14.11
C VAL A 40 -6.89 -2.68 12.80
N HIS A 41 -5.93 -3.24 12.07
CA HIS A 41 -5.56 -2.81 10.72
C HIS A 41 -6.79 -2.83 9.79
N GLU A 42 -7.50 -3.96 9.73
CA GLU A 42 -8.70 -4.10 8.89
C GLU A 42 -9.86 -3.20 9.37
N TYR A 43 -10.00 -3.02 10.68
CA TYR A 43 -10.94 -2.03 11.21
C TYR A 43 -10.58 -0.60 10.76
N GLY A 44 -9.29 -0.28 10.65
CA GLY A 44 -8.78 0.96 10.07
C GLY A 44 -9.29 1.19 8.65
N HIS A 45 -9.21 0.18 7.78
CA HIS A 45 -9.78 0.26 6.43
C HIS A 45 -11.28 0.52 6.43
N ALA A 46 -12.03 -0.11 7.34
CA ALA A 46 -13.47 0.15 7.47
C ALA A 46 -13.75 1.61 7.86
N LEU A 47 -12.98 2.17 8.81
CA LEU A 47 -13.11 3.58 9.24
C LEU A 47 -12.78 4.55 8.10
N ILE A 48 -11.65 4.36 7.43
CA ILE A 48 -11.22 5.19 6.29
C ILE A 48 -12.25 5.09 5.15
N GLY A 49 -12.76 3.89 4.87
CA GLY A 49 -13.80 3.67 3.88
C GLY A 49 -15.09 4.44 4.18
N ARG A 50 -15.50 4.53 5.45
CA ARG A 50 -16.65 5.34 5.88
C ARG A 50 -16.39 6.83 5.71
N LEU A 51 -15.21 7.31 6.09
CA LEU A 51 -14.83 8.72 5.90
C LEU A 51 -14.82 9.09 4.43
N ARG A 52 -14.23 8.25 3.56
CA ARG A 52 -14.20 8.44 2.11
C ARG A 52 -15.59 8.46 1.49
N ALA A 53 -16.51 7.65 1.99
CA ALA A 53 -17.90 7.68 1.56
C ALA A 53 -18.64 8.95 2.03
N ALA A 54 -18.46 9.37 3.28
CA ALA A 54 -19.09 10.57 3.83
C ALA A 54 -18.52 11.86 3.21
N ALA A 55 -17.25 11.85 2.81
CA ALA A 55 -16.56 12.95 2.14
C ALA A 55 -16.82 13.00 0.61
N ASP A 56 -17.52 12.00 0.06
CA ASP A 56 -17.79 11.84 -1.38
C ASP A 56 -16.51 11.88 -2.24
N THR A 57 -15.42 11.27 -1.75
CA THR A 57 -14.15 11.14 -2.48
C THR A 57 -13.89 9.73 -2.98
N ARG A 58 -14.85 8.81 -2.76
CA ARG A 58 -14.77 7.45 -3.27
C ARG A 58 -14.76 7.46 -4.80
N PRO A 59 -13.80 6.79 -5.47
CA PRO A 59 -13.83 6.67 -6.92
C PRO A 59 -15.18 6.10 -7.40
N PRO A 60 -15.76 6.66 -8.48
CA PRO A 60 -17.04 6.20 -8.98
C PRO A 60 -16.94 4.73 -9.43
N LYS A 61 -17.99 3.95 -9.18
CA LYS A 61 -18.10 2.60 -9.72
C LYS A 61 -18.45 2.73 -11.20
N THR A 62 -17.48 2.50 -12.07
CA THR A 62 -17.67 2.50 -13.52
C THR A 62 -18.01 1.09 -14.02
N THR A 63 -18.82 1.01 -15.09
CA THR A 63 -19.00 -0.23 -15.86
C THR A 63 -17.94 -0.39 -16.95
N ARG A 64 -17.27 0.72 -17.31
CA ARG A 64 -16.12 0.74 -18.23
C ARG A 64 -14.81 0.38 -17.51
N PRO A 65 -13.78 -0.06 -18.26
CA PRO A 65 -12.42 -0.15 -17.75
C PRO A 65 -11.95 1.17 -17.13
N LYS A 66 -11.04 1.08 -16.16
CA LYS A 66 -10.41 2.25 -15.54
C LYS A 66 -9.29 2.78 -16.42
N THR A 67 -9.11 4.10 -16.44
CA THR A 67 -7.93 4.72 -17.08
C THR A 67 -6.68 4.47 -16.21
N PRO A 68 -5.46 4.61 -16.77
CA PRO A 68 -4.25 4.57 -15.96
C PRO A 68 -4.29 5.55 -14.79
N GLU A 69 -4.78 6.76 -14.99
CA GLU A 69 -4.90 7.79 -13.94
C GLU A 69 -5.83 7.33 -12.81
N GLU A 70 -6.97 6.71 -13.16
CA GLU A 70 -7.89 6.16 -12.15
C GLU A 70 -7.28 5.00 -11.37
N VAL A 71 -6.54 4.10 -12.04
CA VAL A 71 -5.84 2.99 -11.36
C VAL A 71 -4.71 3.52 -10.47
N ALA A 72 -3.94 4.48 -10.97
CA ALA A 72 -2.85 5.10 -10.22
C ALA A 72 -3.35 5.85 -8.99
N ALA A 73 -4.43 6.62 -9.11
CA ALA A 73 -5.08 7.28 -7.97
C ALA A 73 -5.53 6.24 -6.92
N ILE A 74 -6.03 5.07 -7.38
CA ILE A 74 -6.39 3.97 -6.50
C ILE A 74 -5.18 3.41 -5.76
N TRP A 75 -4.09 3.10 -6.46
CA TRP A 75 -2.88 2.59 -5.82
C TRP A 75 -2.23 3.58 -4.87
N ALA A 76 -2.27 4.87 -5.18
CA ALA A 76 -1.77 5.91 -4.28
C ALA A 76 -2.57 5.94 -2.96
N TYR A 77 -3.91 5.98 -3.01
CA TYR A 77 -4.69 5.96 -1.77
C TYR A 77 -4.65 4.61 -1.06
N GLU A 78 -4.59 3.49 -1.77
CA GLU A 78 -4.49 2.18 -1.11
C GLU A 78 -3.19 2.06 -0.34
N ALA A 79 -2.05 2.47 -0.93
CA ALA A 79 -0.77 2.48 -0.21
C ALA A 79 -0.79 3.41 1.01
N ALA A 80 -1.39 4.59 0.88
CA ALA A 80 -1.58 5.50 2.02
C ALA A 80 -2.49 4.92 3.11
N ASP A 81 -3.55 4.19 2.71
CA ASP A 81 -4.46 3.53 3.63
C ASP A 81 -3.74 2.40 4.39
N GLU A 82 -2.94 1.56 3.72
CA GLU A 82 -2.14 0.50 4.37
C GLU A 82 -1.22 1.11 5.45
N PHE A 83 -0.47 2.15 5.07
CA PHE A 83 0.44 2.85 6.00
C PHE A 83 -0.30 3.40 7.23
N ARG A 84 -1.45 4.06 7.02
CA ARG A 84 -2.26 4.62 8.11
C ARG A 84 -2.87 3.52 8.99
N CYS A 85 -3.32 2.42 8.39
CA CYS A 85 -3.92 1.31 9.12
C CYS A 85 -2.88 0.60 10.00
N ASP A 86 -1.65 0.46 9.51
CA ASP A 86 -0.54 -0.04 10.31
C ASP A 86 -0.22 0.88 11.48
N LEU A 87 -0.03 2.19 11.25
CA LEU A 87 0.24 3.12 12.35
C LEU A 87 -0.93 3.19 13.36
N PHE A 88 -2.17 3.09 12.89
CA PHE A 88 -3.35 3.00 13.74
C PHE A 88 -3.31 1.73 14.61
N SER A 89 -2.99 0.58 14.01
CA SER A 89 -2.84 -0.67 14.76
C SER A 89 -1.67 -0.62 15.75
N ASN A 90 -0.52 -0.06 15.37
CA ASN A 90 0.65 0.15 16.22
C ASN A 90 0.30 0.95 17.47
N ALA A 91 -0.44 2.06 17.29
CA ALA A 91 -0.85 2.92 18.39
C ALA A 91 -1.75 2.19 19.40
N LEU A 92 -2.62 1.27 18.94
CA LEU A 92 -3.45 0.47 19.83
C LEU A 92 -2.64 -0.63 20.53
N LEU A 93 -1.81 -1.38 19.78
CA LEU A 93 -0.95 -2.43 20.34
C LEU A 93 -0.06 -1.89 21.45
N GLY A 94 0.56 -0.73 21.25
CA GLY A 94 1.40 -0.09 22.25
C GLY A 94 0.67 0.40 23.51
N GLN A 95 -0.67 0.47 23.49
CA GLN A 95 -1.49 0.72 24.68
C GLN A 95 -1.85 -0.57 25.42
N CYS A 96 -1.91 -1.70 24.71
CA CYS A 96 -2.32 -2.99 25.26
C CYS A 96 -1.13 -3.85 25.71
N ILE A 97 0.04 -3.68 25.09
CA ILE A 97 1.18 -4.58 25.23
C ILE A 97 2.45 -3.78 25.55
N THR A 98 3.23 -4.29 26.50
CA THR A 98 4.56 -3.77 26.86
C THR A 98 5.60 -4.85 26.68
N VAL A 99 6.77 -4.48 26.17
CA VAL A 99 7.92 -5.39 25.99
C VAL A 99 9.01 -5.02 26.98
N THR A 100 9.58 -6.04 27.62
CA THR A 100 10.78 -5.90 28.47
C THR A 100 11.95 -6.59 27.77
N PRO A 101 13.03 -5.86 27.42
CA PRO A 101 14.19 -6.45 26.74
C PRO A 101 14.82 -7.59 27.56
N GLY A 102 15.15 -8.70 26.89
CA GLY A 102 15.76 -9.87 27.54
C GLY A 102 17.16 -9.61 28.12
N SER A 103 17.85 -8.58 27.65
CA SER A 103 19.16 -8.15 28.17
C SER A 103 19.08 -7.32 29.47
N GLY A 104 17.87 -7.10 30.00
CA GLY A 104 17.62 -6.11 31.04
C GLY A 104 17.48 -4.71 30.44
N GLY A 105 16.46 -3.97 30.87
CA GLY A 105 16.14 -2.63 30.38
C GLY A 105 14.77 -2.16 30.88
N GLU A 106 14.45 -0.90 30.67
CA GLU A 106 13.12 -0.36 30.97
C GLU A 106 12.08 -0.97 30.03
N SER A 107 10.93 -1.36 30.58
CA SER A 107 9.79 -1.78 29.79
C SER A 107 9.34 -0.64 28.89
N ARG A 108 9.13 -0.93 27.61
CA ARG A 108 8.62 0.03 26.62
C ARG A 108 7.33 -0.50 26.00
N ARG A 109 6.62 0.38 25.30
CA ARG A 109 5.45 -0.02 24.51
C ARG A 109 5.87 -1.00 23.41
N PHE A 110 5.02 -1.99 23.17
CA PHE A 110 5.11 -2.86 22.00
C PHE A 110 4.93 -2.02 20.74
N THR A 111 5.71 -2.31 19.71
CA THR A 111 5.61 -1.69 18.40
C THR A 111 5.49 -2.74 17.31
N LEU A 112 5.06 -2.35 16.12
CA LEU A 112 5.04 -3.26 14.97
C LEU A 112 6.42 -3.83 14.64
N ALA A 113 7.50 -3.10 14.94
CA ALA A 113 8.86 -3.60 14.76
C ALA A 113 9.17 -4.79 15.69
N ASP A 114 8.55 -4.87 16.88
CA ASP A 114 8.68 -6.04 17.76
C ASP A 114 8.00 -7.28 17.19
N LEU A 115 6.90 -7.08 16.46
CA LEU A 115 6.11 -8.16 15.88
C LEU A 115 6.73 -8.70 14.59
N LEU A 116 7.13 -7.79 13.72
CA LEU A 116 7.44 -8.09 12.32
C LEU A 116 8.94 -8.09 12.02
N GLY A 117 9.75 -7.48 12.91
CA GLY A 117 11.20 -7.41 12.80
C GLY A 117 11.66 -6.90 11.43
N GLU A 118 12.69 -7.55 10.89
CA GLU A 118 13.25 -7.25 9.56
C GLU A 118 12.46 -7.91 8.41
N GLY A 119 11.39 -8.66 8.69
CA GLY A 119 10.70 -9.47 7.66
C GLY A 119 10.18 -8.66 6.47
N TYR A 120 9.69 -7.44 6.72
CA TYR A 120 9.27 -6.53 5.65
C TYR A 120 10.43 -5.96 4.85
N ARG A 121 11.58 -5.73 5.49
CA ARG A 121 12.80 -5.25 4.84
C ARG A 121 13.41 -6.34 3.96
N ASP A 122 13.42 -7.58 4.43
CA ASP A 122 13.86 -8.74 3.66
C ASP A 122 12.95 -8.98 2.46
N ALA A 123 11.63 -8.97 2.67
CA ALA A 123 10.65 -9.09 1.59
C ALA A 123 10.78 -7.96 0.56
N PHE A 124 10.96 -6.71 1.00
CA PHE A 124 11.20 -5.58 0.12
C PHE A 124 12.47 -5.78 -0.71
N THR A 125 13.57 -6.17 -0.07
CA THR A 125 14.85 -6.42 -0.74
C THR A 125 14.72 -7.51 -1.81
N GLY A 126 14.03 -8.61 -1.47
CA GLY A 126 13.85 -9.75 -2.38
C GLY A 126 13.03 -9.46 -3.63
N LEU A 127 12.27 -8.34 -3.66
CA LEU A 127 11.41 -7.96 -4.78
C LEU A 127 11.93 -6.72 -5.53
N LEU A 128 13.08 -6.16 -5.17
CA LEU A 128 13.65 -5.01 -5.88
C LEU A 128 14.01 -5.34 -7.34
N ASP A 129 14.45 -6.57 -7.60
CA ASP A 129 14.78 -7.04 -8.95
C ASP A 129 13.52 -7.25 -9.83
N ASP A 130 12.37 -7.56 -9.20
CA ASP A 130 11.07 -7.62 -9.90
C ASP A 130 10.61 -6.23 -10.36
N VAL A 131 11.08 -5.17 -9.70
CA VAL A 131 10.81 -3.78 -10.07
C VAL A 131 11.81 -3.30 -11.12
N HIS A 132 13.11 -3.47 -10.86
CA HIS A 132 14.16 -3.15 -11.82
C HIS A 132 15.24 -4.23 -11.83
N PRO A 133 15.45 -4.93 -12.96
CA PRO A 133 14.88 -4.63 -14.29
C PRO A 133 13.46 -5.18 -14.54
N GLY A 134 12.85 -5.93 -13.62
CA GLY A 134 11.68 -6.77 -13.90
C GLY A 134 10.49 -6.11 -14.62
N TRP A 135 10.09 -4.89 -14.26
CA TRP A 135 9.00 -4.19 -14.99
C TRP A 135 9.40 -3.77 -16.41
N ALA A 136 10.64 -3.36 -16.61
CA ALA A 136 11.15 -3.05 -17.94
C ALA A 136 11.27 -4.32 -18.80
N ASP A 137 11.70 -5.42 -18.19
CA ASP A 137 11.79 -6.72 -18.85
C ASP A 137 10.40 -7.24 -19.25
N LEU A 138 9.37 -7.03 -18.43
CA LEU A 138 7.98 -7.37 -18.76
C LEU A 138 7.48 -6.59 -20.00
N VAL A 139 7.79 -5.29 -20.08
CA VAL A 139 7.45 -4.49 -21.26
C VAL A 139 8.25 -4.95 -22.49
N HIS A 140 9.54 -5.26 -22.33
CA HIS A 140 10.37 -5.77 -23.41
C HIS A 140 9.88 -7.13 -23.92
N ALA A 141 9.42 -8.02 -23.04
CA ALA A 141 8.82 -9.29 -23.39
C ALA A 141 7.57 -9.11 -24.28
N TYR A 142 6.73 -8.10 -23.99
CA TYR A 142 5.62 -7.73 -24.86
C TYR A 142 6.10 -7.20 -26.22
N GLN A 143 7.05 -6.27 -26.22
CA GLN A 143 7.62 -5.68 -27.46
C GLN A 143 8.26 -6.74 -28.37
N THR A 144 8.75 -7.84 -27.80
CA THR A 144 9.33 -8.98 -28.50
C THR A 144 8.36 -10.16 -28.71
N HIS A 145 7.06 -9.94 -28.44
CA HIS A 145 5.96 -10.89 -28.64
C HIS A 145 6.07 -12.20 -27.83
N GLN A 146 6.74 -12.16 -26.69
CA GLN A 146 6.82 -13.29 -25.76
C GLN A 146 5.58 -13.40 -24.86
N VAL A 147 4.94 -12.27 -24.56
CA VAL A 147 3.70 -12.19 -23.76
C VAL A 147 2.66 -11.31 -24.47
N GLY A 148 1.39 -11.47 -24.10
CA GLY A 148 0.29 -10.65 -24.62
C GLY A 148 0.23 -9.24 -24.00
N LEU A 149 -0.53 -8.33 -24.63
CA LEU A 149 -0.75 -6.98 -24.10
C LEU A 149 -1.43 -7.00 -22.73
N ASP A 150 -2.46 -7.84 -22.57
CA ASP A 150 -3.22 -7.94 -21.32
C ASP A 150 -2.34 -8.45 -20.18
N GLU A 151 -1.53 -9.48 -20.44
CA GLU A 151 -0.59 -10.05 -19.46
C GLU A 151 0.46 -9.02 -19.02
N MET A 152 1.08 -8.31 -19.95
CA MET A 152 2.04 -7.24 -19.62
C MET A 152 1.37 -6.12 -18.84
N TYR A 153 0.21 -5.63 -19.31
CA TYR A 153 -0.45 -4.48 -18.73
C TYR A 153 -0.98 -4.79 -17.32
N GLU A 154 -1.69 -5.91 -17.15
CA GLU A 154 -2.17 -6.35 -15.83
C GLU A 154 -1.01 -6.66 -14.89
N GLY A 155 0.04 -7.32 -15.38
CA GLY A 155 1.25 -7.61 -14.59
C GLY A 155 1.92 -6.34 -14.06
N LEU A 156 2.07 -5.32 -14.91
CA LEU A 156 2.62 -4.02 -14.51
C LEU A 156 1.73 -3.31 -13.49
N LEU A 157 0.41 -3.26 -13.72
CA LEU A 157 -0.53 -2.61 -12.81
C LEU A 157 -0.59 -3.29 -11.44
N LEU A 158 -0.70 -4.62 -11.41
CA LEU A 158 -0.78 -5.41 -10.18
C LEU A 158 0.57 -5.42 -9.43
N GLY A 159 1.68 -5.56 -10.16
CA GLY A 159 3.03 -5.48 -9.58
C GLY A 159 3.29 -4.12 -8.94
N THR A 160 2.86 -3.02 -9.59
CA THR A 160 2.93 -1.67 -9.03
C THR A 160 2.12 -1.56 -7.73
N GLY A 161 0.86 -1.99 -7.75
CA GLY A 161 0.00 -1.94 -6.57
C GLY A 161 0.54 -2.78 -5.41
N ALA A 162 1.03 -3.99 -5.68
CA ALA A 162 1.62 -4.87 -4.67
C ALA A 162 2.89 -4.27 -4.06
N MET A 163 3.78 -3.70 -4.87
CA MET A 163 5.01 -3.07 -4.40
C MET A 163 4.74 -1.84 -3.55
N LEU A 164 3.78 -1.00 -3.93
CA LEU A 164 3.42 0.19 -3.14
C LEU A 164 2.81 -0.17 -1.78
N LYS A 165 1.99 -1.22 -1.70
CA LYS A 165 1.48 -1.74 -0.43
C LYS A 165 2.61 -2.29 0.44
N LEU A 166 3.55 -3.03 -0.16
CA LEU A 166 4.72 -3.52 0.56
C LEU A 166 5.56 -2.38 1.14
N ILE A 167 5.82 -1.33 0.35
CA ILE A 167 6.51 -0.12 0.83
C ILE A 167 5.73 0.52 1.97
N ALA A 168 4.41 0.64 1.86
CA ALA A 168 3.58 1.23 2.90
C ALA A 168 3.70 0.47 4.23
N HIS A 169 3.56 -0.86 4.21
CA HIS A 169 3.72 -1.68 5.41
C HIS A 169 5.13 -1.59 6.00
N ALA A 170 6.15 -1.76 5.15
CA ALA A 170 7.54 -1.69 5.57
C ALA A 170 7.89 -0.30 6.14
N ALA A 171 7.43 0.78 5.52
CA ALA A 171 7.63 2.14 6.03
C ALA A 171 6.93 2.39 7.38
N ALA A 172 5.72 1.86 7.57
CA ALA A 172 5.00 1.96 8.84
C ALA A 172 5.72 1.19 9.97
N VAL A 173 6.31 0.04 9.67
CA VAL A 173 7.14 -0.73 10.62
C VAL A 173 8.40 0.04 11.02
N GLU A 174 9.12 0.59 10.04
CA GLU A 174 10.32 1.40 10.32
C GLU A 174 9.98 2.62 11.18
N GLU A 175 8.88 3.30 10.89
CA GLU A 175 8.41 4.44 11.69
C GLU A 175 7.99 4.06 13.11
N ALA A 176 7.24 2.96 13.24
CA ALA A 176 6.84 2.43 14.54
C ALA A 176 8.05 2.03 15.41
N GLY A 177 9.13 1.54 14.77
CA GLY A 177 10.39 1.21 15.42
C GLY A 177 11.28 2.42 15.74
N GLY A 178 10.97 3.61 15.21
CA GLY A 178 11.84 4.79 15.30
C GLY A 178 13.10 4.68 14.46
N ASN A 179 13.07 3.88 13.39
CA ASN A 179 14.18 3.67 12.47
C ASN A 179 14.21 4.74 11.36
N ALA A 180 15.27 4.73 10.57
CA ALA A 180 15.34 5.55 9.36
C ALA A 180 14.29 5.11 8.33
N PRO A 181 13.73 6.03 7.50
CA PRO A 181 12.72 5.68 6.52
C PRO A 181 13.21 4.58 5.57
N LEU A 182 12.38 3.57 5.31
CA LEU A 182 12.70 2.36 4.53
C LEU A 182 13.61 2.64 3.32
N LEU A 183 13.15 3.52 2.41
CA LEU A 183 13.84 3.76 1.14
C LEU A 183 15.23 4.39 1.28
N THR A 184 15.55 5.02 2.43
CA THR A 184 16.90 5.57 2.66
C THR A 184 17.97 4.48 2.75
N GLY A 185 17.60 3.28 3.23
CA GLY A 185 18.49 2.12 3.26
C GLY A 185 18.83 1.53 1.88
N TYR A 186 18.10 1.96 0.84
CA TYR A 186 18.19 1.42 -0.52
C TYR A 186 18.35 2.54 -1.57
N ALA A 187 18.79 3.73 -1.16
CA ALA A 187 18.83 4.92 -2.01
C ALA A 187 19.68 4.72 -3.28
N ASP A 188 20.70 3.85 -3.22
CA ASP A 188 21.58 3.52 -4.33
C ASP A 188 21.01 2.43 -5.27
N HIS A 189 19.92 1.76 -4.89
CA HIS A 189 19.31 0.74 -5.73
C HIS A 189 18.55 1.39 -6.91
N PRO A 190 18.76 0.96 -8.18
CA PRO A 190 18.12 1.58 -9.33
C PRO A 190 16.58 1.58 -9.27
N ALA A 191 15.97 0.51 -8.76
CA ALA A 191 14.52 0.45 -8.54
C ALA A 191 14.02 1.60 -7.65
N VAL A 192 14.75 1.90 -6.57
CA VAL A 192 14.40 2.96 -5.62
C VAL A 192 14.70 4.33 -6.21
N GLN A 193 15.90 4.51 -6.76
CA GLN A 193 16.33 5.78 -7.31
C GLN A 193 15.44 6.27 -8.46
N ARG A 194 15.03 5.36 -9.35
CA ARG A 194 14.38 5.73 -10.61
C ARG A 194 12.86 5.56 -10.62
N LEU A 195 12.33 4.63 -9.81
CA LEU A 195 10.93 4.22 -9.90
C LEU A 195 10.20 4.45 -8.57
N LEU A 196 10.61 3.75 -7.51
CA LEU A 196 9.85 3.71 -6.26
C LEU A 196 9.98 5.00 -5.44
N GLY A 197 11.18 5.58 -5.36
CA GLY A 197 11.42 6.83 -4.64
C GLY A 197 10.60 8.01 -5.16
N PRO A 198 10.64 8.31 -6.47
CA PRO A 198 9.83 9.37 -7.08
C PRO A 198 8.31 9.18 -6.93
N VAL A 199 7.84 7.95 -6.77
CA VAL A 199 6.42 7.64 -6.54
C VAL A 199 6.03 7.73 -5.07
N TRP A 200 6.84 7.18 -4.18
CA TRP A 200 6.52 7.11 -2.75
C TRP A 200 6.72 8.44 -2.04
N ALA A 201 7.72 9.24 -2.41
CA ALA A 201 8.05 10.47 -1.69
C ALA A 201 6.89 11.50 -1.66
N PRO A 202 6.16 11.77 -2.76
CA PRO A 202 4.99 12.65 -2.74
C PRO A 202 3.85 12.11 -1.86
N ILE A 203 3.61 10.80 -1.87
CA ILE A 203 2.61 10.16 -0.99
C ILE A 203 3.03 10.36 0.47
N ARG A 204 4.31 10.12 0.78
CA ARG A 204 4.85 10.27 2.14
C ARG A 204 4.79 11.70 2.64
N GLU A 205 5.02 12.69 1.78
CA GLU A 205 4.91 14.12 2.12
C GLU A 205 3.48 14.49 2.58
N VAL A 206 2.46 14.00 1.89
CA VAL A 206 1.07 14.21 2.32
C VAL A 206 0.78 13.46 3.63
N LEU A 207 1.31 12.24 3.79
CA LEU A 207 1.18 11.47 5.03
C LEU A 207 1.90 12.15 6.22
N ASP A 208 3.04 12.78 6.01
CA ASP A 208 3.82 13.49 7.04
C ASP A 208 3.15 14.77 7.52
N THR A 209 2.35 15.39 6.66
CA THR A 209 1.69 16.66 6.94
C THR A 209 0.24 16.50 7.39
N THR A 210 -0.26 15.26 7.47
CA THR A 210 -1.63 14.95 7.88
C THR A 210 -1.66 13.97 9.07
N PRO A 211 -2.66 14.07 9.96
CA PRO A 211 -2.81 13.07 11.02
C PRO A 211 -3.09 11.68 10.44
N THR A 212 -2.73 10.62 11.19
CA THR A 212 -2.98 9.22 10.81
C THR A 212 -4.45 8.97 10.46
N LEU A 213 -5.39 9.60 11.19
CA LEU A 213 -6.80 9.64 10.87
C LEU A 213 -7.26 11.09 10.73
N LEU A 214 -7.57 11.50 9.49
CA LEU A 214 -8.11 12.82 9.21
C LEU A 214 -9.54 12.97 9.76
N PRO A 215 -9.88 14.11 10.37
CA PRO A 215 -11.27 14.40 10.71
C PRO A 215 -12.09 14.55 9.41
N LEU A 216 -13.39 14.24 9.48
CA LEU A 216 -14.28 14.27 8.31
C LEU A 216 -14.25 15.61 7.55
N ALA A 217 -14.11 16.73 8.27
CA ALA A 217 -14.06 18.06 7.66
C ALA A 217 -12.87 18.25 6.70
N ASP A 218 -11.74 17.60 6.98
CA ASP A 218 -10.50 17.75 6.20
C ASP A 218 -10.24 16.53 5.30
N PHE A 219 -10.95 15.43 5.51
CA PHE A 219 -10.74 14.16 4.82
C PHE A 219 -10.83 14.32 3.30
N ALA A 220 -11.81 15.07 2.80
CA ALA A 220 -12.01 15.22 1.35
C ALA A 220 -10.79 15.87 0.65
N ALA A 221 -10.12 16.80 1.32
CA ALA A 221 -8.94 17.48 0.79
C ALA A 221 -7.71 16.58 0.87
N GLY A 222 -7.48 15.93 2.02
CA GLY A 222 -6.36 15.02 2.21
C GLY A 222 -6.43 13.78 1.31
N ASP A 223 -7.61 13.20 1.14
CA ASP A 223 -7.81 12.03 0.26
C ASP A 223 -7.58 12.37 -1.21
N ARG A 224 -8.01 13.56 -1.67
CA ARG A 224 -7.70 14.05 -3.02
C ARG A 224 -6.21 14.29 -3.22
N ALA A 225 -5.53 14.93 -2.25
CA ALA A 225 -4.09 15.16 -2.33
C ALA A 225 -3.30 13.85 -2.50
N ILE A 226 -3.69 12.78 -1.79
CA ILE A 226 -3.12 11.45 -1.98
C ILE A 226 -3.45 10.87 -3.36
N GLN A 227 -4.70 10.96 -3.81
CA GLN A 227 -5.11 10.47 -5.13
C GLN A 227 -4.35 11.18 -6.27
N ASP A 228 -4.12 12.48 -6.13
CA ASP A 228 -3.37 13.30 -7.09
C ASP A 228 -1.90 12.86 -7.20
N CYS A 229 -1.32 12.26 -6.13
CA CYS A 229 0.00 11.63 -6.21
C CYS A 229 0.06 10.48 -7.24
N GLY A 230 -1.09 9.93 -7.67
CA GLY A 230 -1.19 8.94 -8.74
C GLY A 230 -0.53 9.39 -10.05
N GLN A 231 -0.42 10.69 -10.31
CA GLN A 231 0.31 11.20 -11.49
C GLN A 231 1.78 10.74 -11.55
N HIS A 232 2.42 10.51 -10.40
CA HIS A 232 3.81 10.02 -10.34
C HIS A 232 3.90 8.55 -10.76
N ILE A 233 2.88 7.75 -10.46
CA ILE A 233 2.75 6.36 -10.92
C ILE A 233 2.52 6.34 -12.44
N VAL A 234 1.65 7.21 -12.96
CA VAL A 234 1.42 7.34 -14.41
C VAL A 234 2.71 7.74 -15.13
N ALA A 235 3.46 8.70 -14.59
CA ALA A 235 4.76 9.11 -15.15
C ALA A 235 5.77 7.97 -15.13
N MET A 236 5.78 7.15 -14.08
CA MET A 236 6.61 5.95 -14.00
C MET A 236 6.24 4.94 -15.10
N TRP A 237 4.96 4.62 -15.30
CA TRP A 237 4.54 3.74 -16.39
C TRP A 237 4.89 4.30 -17.77
N ALA A 238 4.70 5.61 -17.97
CA ALA A 238 5.08 6.28 -19.21
C ALA A 238 6.58 6.23 -19.47
N SER A 239 7.42 6.16 -18.44
CA SER A 239 8.88 5.98 -18.59
C SER A 239 9.27 4.62 -19.17
N PHE A 240 8.39 3.63 -19.07
CA PHE A 240 8.51 2.34 -19.77
C PHE A 240 7.87 2.35 -21.18
N GLY A 241 7.38 3.50 -21.65
CA GLY A 241 6.65 3.60 -22.91
C GLY A 241 5.19 3.16 -22.82
N VAL A 242 4.66 2.88 -21.62
CA VAL A 242 3.28 2.41 -21.42
C VAL A 242 2.36 3.58 -21.11
N THR A 243 1.36 3.80 -21.97
CA THR A 243 0.33 4.82 -21.79
C THR A 243 -1.05 4.24 -22.09
N GLY A 244 -2.12 4.85 -21.57
CA GLY A 244 -3.48 4.37 -21.80
C GLY A 244 -4.49 5.51 -21.82
N ARG A 245 -5.55 5.34 -22.61
CA ARG A 245 -6.67 6.29 -22.67
C ARG A 245 -7.95 5.58 -23.05
N LEU A 246 -9.09 6.17 -22.72
CA LEU A 246 -10.38 5.68 -23.24
C LEU A 246 -10.59 6.15 -24.68
N THR A 247 -11.20 5.28 -25.47
CA THR A 247 -11.77 5.63 -26.78
C THR A 247 -13.13 6.30 -26.60
N ALA A 248 -13.72 6.79 -27.71
CA ALA A 248 -15.07 7.36 -27.69
C ALA A 248 -16.16 6.32 -27.31
N ASP A 249 -15.85 5.03 -27.43
CA ASP A 249 -16.75 3.90 -27.13
C ASP A 249 -16.46 3.26 -25.76
N ASP A 250 -15.83 4.02 -24.85
CA ASP A 250 -15.45 3.59 -23.49
C ASP A 250 -14.56 2.33 -23.44
N GLN A 251 -13.79 2.06 -24.50
CA GLN A 251 -12.78 1.00 -24.52
C GLN A 251 -11.44 1.55 -24.05
N LEU A 252 -10.69 0.76 -23.27
CA LEU A 252 -9.32 1.13 -22.91
C LEU A 252 -8.38 0.83 -24.07
N HIS A 253 -7.74 1.87 -24.59
CA HIS A 253 -6.66 1.76 -25.57
C HIS A 253 -5.32 1.95 -24.86
N VAL A 254 -4.52 0.89 -24.79
CA VAL A 254 -3.15 0.91 -24.27
C VAL A 254 -2.16 1.05 -25.42
N SER A 255 -1.20 1.95 -25.30
CA SER A 255 -0.10 2.14 -26.24
C SER A 255 1.22 1.80 -25.54
N VAL A 256 2.07 1.06 -26.24
CA VAL A 256 3.40 0.66 -25.76
C VAL A 256 4.40 0.96 -26.86
N SER A 257 5.42 1.77 -26.58
CA SER A 257 6.43 2.25 -27.53
C SER A 257 7.85 1.93 -27.12
#